data_AF-A0A6C0KBV3-F1
#
_entry.id   AF-A0A6C0KBV3-F1
#
_cell.length_a   1.000
_cell.length_b   1.000
_cell.length_c   1.000
_cell.angle_alpha   90.00
_cell.angle_beta   90.00
_cell.angle_gamma   90.00
#
_symmetry.space_group_name_H-M   'P 1'
#
loop_
_entity.id
_entity.type
_entity.pdbx_description
1 polymer ?
#
loop_
_entity_poly.entity_id
_entity_poly.type
_entity_poly.pdbx_seq_one_letter_code
_entity_poly.pdbx_strand_id
1 'polypeptide(L)'
;MCYNNIPKMIMKTFILTTMLFASVSAGSFRQTKEIVDAPIKSWNCSIIDNVCKCPESCMKQKPGETYCVMKDCYKYDENLGVCAQDGFHYGGPLALQAIPFTGVFGSGYGNIGRWDMFGMYMGVTMGGCCFILVTLCLCLFVCPEGKGEEDTKETGLLIWSKCGYCLWGIAILVFYVIGIVQMATPGLVIDGDGCPLIF
;
A
#
# COMPACT_ATOMS: atom_id res chain seq x y z
N MET A 1 -41.83 -0.27 16.73
CA MET A 1 -40.72 -0.21 17.72
C MET A 1 -39.37 -0.64 17.12
N CYS A 2 -38.93 -0.12 15.97
CA CYS A 2 -37.62 -0.49 15.38
C CYS A 2 -36.50 0.53 15.63
N TYR A 3 -36.85 1.76 16.03
CA TYR A 3 -35.89 2.88 16.10
C TYR A 3 -34.80 2.72 17.17
N ASN A 4 -35.11 2.08 18.31
CA ASN A 4 -34.15 1.96 19.42
C ASN A 4 -33.08 0.87 19.23
N ASN A 5 -33.21 -0.01 18.23
CA ASN A 5 -32.26 -1.10 18.00
C ASN A 5 -31.41 -0.91 16.73
N ILE A 6 -31.82 -0.05 15.78
CA ILE A 6 -31.06 0.27 14.58
C ILE A 6 -29.67 0.87 14.89
N PRO A 7 -29.50 1.89 15.77
CA PRO A 7 -28.17 2.42 16.06
C PRO A 7 -27.28 1.39 16.77
N LYS A 8 -27.86 0.50 17.58
CA LYS A 8 -27.12 -0.58 18.26
C LYS A 8 -26.69 -1.69 17.28
N MET A 9 -27.49 -1.99 16.28
CA MET A 9 -27.15 -2.97 15.24
C MET A 9 -26.08 -2.41 14.29
N ILE A 10 -26.25 -1.16 13.82
CA ILE A 10 -25.27 -0.50 12.95
C ILE A 10 -23.93 -0.32 13.66
N MET A 11 -23.92 0.04 14.94
CA MET A 11 -22.68 0.16 15.71
C MET A 11 -22.00 -1.21 15.90
N LYS A 12 -22.76 -2.28 16.13
CA LYS A 12 -22.20 -3.65 16.20
C LYS A 12 -21.68 -4.12 14.84
N THR A 13 -22.38 -3.84 13.75
CA THR A 13 -21.93 -4.18 12.40
C THR A 13 -20.72 -3.36 12.00
N PHE A 14 -20.65 -2.07 12.34
CA PHE A 14 -19.49 -1.21 12.12
C PHE A 14 -18.28 -1.68 12.93
N ILE A 15 -18.47 -2.06 14.21
CA ILE A 15 -17.42 -2.67 15.04
C ILE A 15 -16.97 -4.02 14.45
N LEU A 16 -17.90 -4.85 13.96
CA LEU A 16 -17.58 -6.13 13.37
C LEU A 16 -16.86 -5.99 12.02
N THR A 17 -17.29 -5.08 11.14
CA THR A 17 -16.57 -4.80 9.87
C THR A 17 -15.23 -4.16 10.13
N THR A 18 -15.12 -3.18 11.04
CA THR A 18 -13.80 -2.61 11.41
C THR A 18 -12.88 -3.64 12.04
N MET A 19 -13.39 -4.57 12.85
CA MET A 19 -12.60 -5.71 13.36
C MET A 19 -12.23 -6.71 12.25
N LEU A 20 -13.10 -6.95 11.26
CA LEU A 20 -12.81 -7.80 10.10
C LEU A 20 -11.79 -7.15 9.16
N PHE A 21 -11.87 -5.84 8.92
CA PHE A 21 -10.86 -5.09 8.17
C PHE A 21 -9.53 -5.01 8.91
N ALA A 22 -9.54 -4.85 10.24
CA ALA A 22 -8.34 -4.89 11.07
C ALA A 22 -7.69 -6.29 11.11
N SER A 23 -8.47 -7.36 10.98
CA SER A 23 -7.95 -8.73 10.91
C SER A 23 -7.49 -9.13 9.50
N VAL A 24 -8.07 -8.56 8.44
CA VAL A 24 -7.56 -8.69 7.06
C VAL A 24 -6.27 -7.89 6.87
N SER A 25 -6.14 -6.70 7.47
CA SER A 25 -4.88 -5.94 7.47
C SER A 25 -3.81 -6.54 8.40
N ALA A 26 -4.21 -7.31 9.42
CA ALA A 26 -3.27 -8.10 10.23
C ALA A 26 -2.87 -9.44 9.58
N GLY A 27 -3.69 -9.97 8.66
CA GLY A 27 -3.55 -11.33 8.13
C GLY A 27 -2.98 -11.46 6.71
N SER A 28 -2.90 -10.39 5.92
CA SER A 28 -2.48 -10.49 4.52
C SER A 28 -1.05 -10.03 4.27
N PHE A 29 -0.23 -11.01 3.90
CA PHE A 29 0.95 -10.84 3.06
C PHE A 29 2.14 -10.07 3.65
N ARG A 30 2.49 -10.40 4.89
CA ARG A 30 3.91 -10.49 5.25
C ARG A 30 4.48 -11.77 4.61
N GLN A 31 4.48 -11.82 3.27
CA GLN A 31 5.49 -12.62 2.59
C GLN A 31 6.76 -11.81 2.80
N THR A 32 7.37 -11.95 3.98
CA THR A 32 8.82 -11.95 4.06
C THR A 32 9.22 -12.93 2.98
N LYS A 33 9.54 -12.41 1.78
CA LYS A 33 10.64 -12.98 1.03
C LYS A 33 11.69 -13.18 2.11
N GLU A 34 11.92 -14.43 2.50
CA GLU A 34 13.26 -14.80 2.88
C GLU A 34 14.09 -14.15 1.78
N ILE A 35 14.84 -13.12 2.17
CA ILE A 35 16.02 -12.73 1.44
C ILE A 35 16.80 -14.03 1.47
N VAL A 36 16.60 -14.85 0.43
CA VAL A 36 17.54 -15.91 0.10
C VAL A 36 18.79 -15.10 -0.07
N ASP A 37 19.60 -15.07 0.99
CA ASP A 37 20.88 -14.39 1.04
C ASP A 37 21.66 -14.94 -0.14
N ALA A 38 21.53 -14.27 -1.29
CA ALA A 38 22.44 -14.46 -2.37
C ALA A 38 23.81 -14.24 -1.75
N PRO A 39 24.77 -15.14 -1.96
CA PRO A 39 26.06 -15.08 -1.27
C PRO A 39 26.60 -13.66 -1.40
N ILE A 40 26.77 -12.98 -0.26
CA ILE A 40 27.24 -11.60 -0.22
C ILE A 40 28.59 -11.61 -0.93
N LYS A 41 28.59 -11.13 -2.17
CA LYS A 41 29.79 -11.07 -2.98
C LYS A 41 30.70 -10.08 -2.27
N SER A 42 31.85 -10.56 -1.79
CA SER A 42 32.82 -9.76 -1.05
C SER A 42 34.02 -9.52 -1.95
N TRP A 43 34.54 -8.30 -1.92
CA TRP A 43 35.73 -7.91 -2.67
C TRP A 43 36.85 -7.57 -1.72
N ASN A 44 38.06 -8.04 -2.02
CA ASN A 44 39.24 -7.68 -1.25
C ASN A 44 39.54 -6.19 -1.43
N CYS A 45 39.83 -5.50 -0.34
CA CYS A 45 40.18 -4.09 -0.42
C CYS A 45 41.66 -3.87 -0.78
N SER A 46 41.95 -2.69 -1.34
CA SER A 46 43.32 -2.24 -1.55
C SER A 46 43.75 -1.38 -0.35
N ILE A 47 44.84 -1.75 0.31
CA ILE A 47 45.37 -1.01 1.46
C ILE A 47 46.22 0.14 0.93
N ILE A 48 45.76 1.38 1.13
CA ILE A 48 46.49 2.60 0.79
C ILE A 48 46.57 3.43 2.07
N ASP A 49 47.78 3.75 2.53
CA ASP A 49 48.04 4.54 3.75
C ASP A 49 47.39 3.96 5.04
N ASN A 50 47.48 2.64 5.25
CA ASN A 50 46.82 1.92 6.36
C ASN A 50 45.29 2.03 6.39
N VAL A 51 44.67 2.56 5.34
CA VAL A 51 43.22 2.62 5.16
C VAL A 51 42.81 1.69 4.01
N CYS A 52 41.89 0.78 4.30
CA CYS A 52 41.35 -0.17 3.34
C CYS A 52 40.35 0.57 2.43
N LYS A 53 40.77 0.86 1.20
CA LYS A 53 39.93 1.50 0.18
C LYS A 53 39.30 0.44 -0.70
N CYS A 54 37.98 0.51 -0.86
CA CYS A 54 37.26 -0.33 -1.79
C CYS A 54 37.55 0.10 -3.23
N PRO A 55 37.60 -0.86 -4.18
CA PRO A 55 37.88 -0.55 -5.58
C PRO A 55 36.83 0.38 -6.18
N GLU A 56 35.58 0.23 -5.74
CA GLU A 56 34.44 0.92 -6.33
C GLU A 56 33.66 1.77 -5.34
N SER A 57 33.06 2.85 -5.85
CA SER A 57 32.33 3.85 -5.05
C SER A 57 31.01 3.33 -4.45
N CYS A 58 30.43 2.27 -5.02
CA CYS A 58 29.24 1.60 -4.48
C CYS A 58 29.52 0.60 -3.37
N MET A 59 30.77 0.46 -2.93
CA MET A 59 31.13 -0.45 -1.84
C MET A 59 31.47 0.33 -0.57
N LYS A 60 31.19 -0.27 0.59
CA LYS A 60 31.58 0.22 1.92
C LYS A 60 32.48 -0.82 2.59
N GLN A 61 33.55 -0.35 3.23
CA GLN A 61 34.37 -1.23 4.05
C GLN A 61 33.57 -1.64 5.28
N LYS A 62 33.56 -2.93 5.62
CA LYS A 62 33.03 -3.37 6.90
C LYS A 62 34.04 -3.05 8.01
N PRO A 63 33.66 -2.31 9.06
CA PRO A 63 34.61 -1.83 10.07
C PRO A 63 35.33 -3.01 10.73
N GLY A 64 36.67 -2.97 10.73
CA GLY A 64 37.52 -4.00 11.33
C GLY A 64 37.87 -5.19 10.42
N GLU A 65 37.41 -5.22 9.16
CA GLU A 65 37.67 -6.31 8.23
C GLU A 65 38.37 -5.82 6.94
N THR A 66 39.00 -6.76 6.22
CA THR A 66 39.78 -6.51 4.99
C THR A 66 38.99 -6.68 3.70
N TYR A 67 37.65 -6.75 3.81
CA TYR A 67 36.77 -6.88 2.66
C TYR A 67 35.74 -5.76 2.59
N CYS A 68 35.30 -5.53 1.36
CA CYS A 68 34.30 -4.55 1.00
C CYS A 68 32.98 -5.26 0.72
N VAL A 69 31.91 -4.68 1.24
CA VAL A 69 30.53 -5.11 0.97
C VAL A 69 29.85 -4.05 0.12
N MET A 70 28.86 -4.46 -0.66
CA MET A 70 28.07 -3.50 -1.42
C MET A 70 27.33 -2.55 -0.46
N LYS A 71 27.20 -1.27 -0.84
CA LYS A 71 26.28 -0.35 -0.20
C LYS A 71 24.85 -0.80 -0.47
N ASP A 72 23.98 -0.51 0.49
CA ASP A 72 22.57 -0.82 0.37
C ASP A 72 22.00 -0.05 -0.85
N CYS A 73 21.18 -0.70 -1.67
CA CYS A 73 20.60 -0.13 -2.90
C CYS A 73 21.59 0.17 -4.03
N TYR A 74 22.66 -0.62 -4.13
CA TYR A 74 23.57 -0.60 -5.28
C TYR A 74 23.86 -2.01 -5.79
N LYS A 75 24.01 -2.15 -7.10
CA LYS A 75 24.48 -3.35 -7.78
C LYS A 75 25.69 -3.00 -8.64
N TYR A 76 26.63 -3.93 -8.73
CA TYR A 76 27.80 -3.80 -9.59
C TYR A 76 27.57 -4.62 -10.85
N ASP A 77 27.59 -3.97 -12.00
CA ASP A 77 27.49 -4.65 -13.29
C ASP A 77 28.90 -4.99 -13.79
N GLU A 78 29.23 -6.27 -13.81
CA GLU A 78 30.55 -6.76 -14.25
C GLU A 78 30.81 -6.50 -15.73
N ASN A 79 29.76 -6.36 -16.55
CA ASN A 79 29.90 -6.16 -17.99
C ASN A 79 30.20 -4.70 -18.34
N LEU A 80 29.62 -3.77 -17.58
CA LEU A 80 29.79 -2.33 -17.79
C LEU A 80 30.88 -1.73 -16.90
N GLY A 81 31.33 -2.45 -15.88
CA GLY A 81 32.35 -1.96 -14.94
C GLY A 81 31.87 -0.75 -14.13
N VAL A 82 30.56 -0.63 -13.93
CA VAL A 82 29.94 0.51 -13.25
C VAL A 82 29.02 0.04 -12.14
N CYS A 83 28.99 0.86 -11.09
CA CYS A 83 28.02 0.78 -10.03
C CYS A 83 26.69 1.38 -10.48
N ALA A 84 25.63 0.56 -10.52
CA ALA A 84 24.27 1.03 -10.72
C ALA A 84 23.52 1.10 -9.39
N GLN A 85 22.58 2.03 -9.26
CA GLN A 85 21.62 1.97 -8.16
C GLN A 85 20.74 0.73 -8.35
N ASP A 86 20.52 0.02 -7.26
CA ASP A 86 19.60 -1.11 -7.19
C ASP A 86 18.28 -0.59 -6.63
N GLY A 87 17.30 -0.49 -7.50
CA GLY A 87 15.98 0.04 -7.18
C GLY A 87 15.07 -0.04 -8.40
N PHE A 88 13.77 -0.05 -8.18
CA PHE A 88 12.81 -0.03 -9.28
C PHE A 88 12.87 1.31 -10.03
N HIS A 89 12.84 1.25 -11.37
CA HIS A 89 12.65 2.44 -12.19
C HIS A 89 11.25 3.03 -11.95
N TYR A 90 11.16 4.33 -11.69
CA TYR A 90 9.89 5.01 -11.38
C TYR A 90 8.87 4.96 -12.52
N GLY A 91 9.31 4.88 -13.78
CA GLY A 91 8.44 5.04 -14.95
C GLY A 91 7.34 3.98 -15.06
N GLY A 92 7.65 2.71 -14.78
CA GLY A 92 6.68 1.61 -14.78
C GLY A 92 5.56 1.78 -13.75
N PRO A 93 5.88 1.87 -12.44
CA PRO A 93 4.88 2.04 -11.40
C PRO A 93 4.14 3.37 -11.52
N LEU A 94 4.80 4.46 -11.92
CA LEU A 94 4.13 5.74 -12.16
C LEU A 94 3.09 5.62 -13.29
N ALA A 95 3.42 4.95 -14.39
CA ALA A 95 2.46 4.73 -15.48
C ALA A 95 1.24 3.92 -15.02
N LEU A 96 1.47 2.86 -14.23
CA LEU A 96 0.39 2.04 -13.66
C LEU A 96 -0.46 2.82 -12.64
N GLN A 97 0.15 3.73 -11.88
CA GLN A 97 -0.54 4.57 -10.90
C GLN A 97 -1.28 5.74 -11.55
N ALA A 98 -0.83 6.23 -12.71
CA ALA A 98 -1.44 7.35 -13.43
C ALA A 98 -2.69 6.97 -14.24
N ILE A 99 -2.92 5.68 -14.51
CA ILE A 99 -4.15 5.21 -15.14
C ILE A 99 -5.23 5.12 -14.05
N PRO A 100 -6.36 5.86 -14.16
CA PRO A 100 -7.35 5.94 -13.08
C PRO A 100 -7.87 4.57 -12.61
N PHE A 101 -8.13 3.66 -13.55
CA PHE A 101 -8.65 2.33 -13.21
C PHE A 101 -7.64 1.52 -12.40
N THR A 102 -6.37 1.49 -12.78
CA THR A 102 -5.35 0.66 -12.13
C THR A 102 -4.71 1.36 -10.93
N GLY A 103 -4.62 2.69 -10.95
CA GLY A 103 -4.06 3.50 -9.88
C GLY A 103 -4.97 3.60 -8.65
N VAL A 104 -6.29 3.62 -8.85
CA VAL A 104 -7.24 3.55 -7.73
C VAL A 104 -7.06 2.26 -6.92
N PHE A 105 -6.69 1.15 -7.56
CA PHE A 105 -6.33 -0.10 -6.87
C PHE A 105 -4.90 -0.14 -6.32
N GLY A 106 -4.09 0.92 -6.52
CA GLY A 106 -2.71 0.97 -6.04
C GLY A 106 -1.74 0.06 -6.80
N SER A 107 -2.05 -0.30 -8.06
CA SER A 107 -1.24 -1.24 -8.85
C SER A 107 0.24 -0.84 -9.00
N GLY A 108 0.55 0.45 -8.98
CA GLY A 108 1.95 0.92 -8.99
C GLY A 108 2.72 0.47 -7.75
N TYR A 109 2.07 0.42 -6.57
CA TYR A 109 2.69 -0.09 -5.35
C TYR A 109 2.92 -1.59 -5.41
N GLY A 110 1.98 -2.34 -6.01
CA GLY A 110 2.16 -3.77 -6.27
C GLY A 110 3.34 -4.05 -7.20
N ASN A 111 3.53 -3.21 -8.22
CA ASN A 111 4.63 -3.34 -9.18
C ASN A 111 6.02 -3.18 -8.54
N ILE A 112 6.16 -2.30 -7.54
CA ILE A 112 7.40 -2.10 -6.78
C ILE A 112 7.52 -3.04 -5.56
N GLY A 113 6.63 -4.02 -5.41
CA GLY A 113 6.65 -4.98 -4.31
C GLY A 113 6.16 -4.43 -2.96
N ARG A 114 5.54 -3.25 -2.93
CA ARG A 114 4.93 -2.63 -1.74
C ARG A 114 3.49 -3.10 -1.54
N TRP A 115 3.36 -4.37 -1.18
CA TRP A 115 2.06 -5.03 -0.95
C TRP A 115 1.27 -4.47 0.23
N ASP A 116 1.95 -3.83 1.19
CA ASP A 116 1.33 -3.10 2.29
C ASP A 116 0.49 -1.93 1.76
N MET A 117 1.07 -1.11 0.89
CA MET A 117 0.38 0.02 0.27
C MET A 117 -0.67 -0.45 -0.74
N PHE A 118 -0.35 -1.44 -1.56
CA PHE A 118 -1.33 -2.05 -2.47
C PHE A 118 -2.55 -2.59 -1.72
N GLY A 119 -2.33 -3.34 -0.63
CA GLY A 119 -3.39 -3.89 0.21
C GLY A 119 -4.27 -2.80 0.85
N MET A 120 -3.68 -1.69 1.26
CA MET A 120 -4.43 -0.54 1.78
C MET A 120 -5.32 0.08 0.70
N TYR A 121 -4.82 0.30 -0.53
CA TYR A 121 -5.62 0.83 -1.65
C TYR A 121 -6.75 -0.14 -2.03
N MET A 122 -6.47 -1.43 -2.07
CA MET A 122 -7.49 -2.47 -2.29
C MET A 122 -8.54 -2.48 -1.16
N GLY A 123 -8.12 -2.33 0.09
CA GLY A 123 -9.01 -2.24 1.25
C GLY A 123 -9.92 -1.02 1.21
N VAL A 124 -9.39 0.15 0.84
CA VAL A 124 -10.19 1.38 0.69
C VAL A 124 -11.12 1.29 -0.53
N THR A 125 -10.70 0.70 -1.64
CA THR A 125 -11.56 0.61 -2.82
C THR A 125 -12.64 -0.46 -2.67
N MET A 126 -12.26 -1.69 -2.33
CA MET A 126 -13.21 -2.81 -2.18
C MET A 126 -14.00 -2.73 -0.87
N GLY A 127 -13.41 -2.19 0.19
CA GLY A 127 -14.07 -2.12 1.50
C GLY A 127 -15.31 -1.21 1.49
N GLY A 128 -15.27 -0.15 0.68
CA GLY A 128 -16.44 0.70 0.44
C GLY A 128 -17.57 -0.09 -0.22
N CYS A 129 -17.27 -0.84 -1.28
CA CYS A 129 -18.25 -1.68 -1.97
C CYS A 129 -18.86 -2.74 -1.03
N CYS A 130 -18.05 -3.40 -0.20
CA CYS A 130 -18.54 -4.36 0.79
C CYS A 130 -19.44 -3.70 1.84
N PHE A 131 -19.07 -2.51 2.34
CA PHE A 131 -19.89 -1.78 3.30
C PHE A 131 -21.26 -1.40 2.72
N ILE A 132 -21.30 -1.00 1.44
CA ILE A 132 -22.52 -0.67 0.72
C ILE A 132 -23.41 -1.90 0.55
N LEU A 133 -22.85 -3.03 0.13
CA LEU A 133 -23.61 -4.27 -0.05
C LEU A 133 -24.18 -4.79 1.27
N VAL A 134 -23.40 -4.73 2.35
CA VAL A 134 -23.84 -5.16 3.68
C VAL A 134 -24.94 -4.26 4.24
N THR A 135 -24.82 -2.94 4.07
CA THR A 135 -25.86 -1.99 4.51
C THR A 135 -27.15 -2.14 3.70
N LEU A 136 -27.08 -2.32 2.38
CA LEU A 136 -28.25 -2.58 1.53
C LEU A 136 -28.94 -3.90 1.91
N CYS A 137 -28.19 -4.99 2.08
CA CYS A 137 -28.76 -6.27 2.48
C CYS A 137 -29.40 -6.22 3.87
N LEU A 138 -28.71 -5.66 4.88
CA LEU A 138 -29.24 -5.62 6.25
C LEU A 138 -30.47 -4.71 6.39
N CYS A 139 -30.58 -3.64 5.59
CA CYS A 139 -31.76 -2.77 5.61
C CYS A 139 -32.98 -3.38 4.92
N LEU A 140 -32.80 -4.29 3.94
CA LEU A 140 -33.89 -4.99 3.26
C LEU A 140 -34.48 -6.15 4.10
N PHE A 141 -33.70 -6.79 4.98
CA PHE A 141 -34.15 -7.94 5.77
C PHE A 141 -34.74 -7.60 7.16
N VAL A 142 -34.59 -6.37 7.65
CA VAL A 142 -34.98 -5.99 9.03
C VAL A 142 -36.33 -5.25 9.10
N CYS A 143 -36.94 -4.92 7.96
CA CYS A 143 -38.28 -4.32 7.90
C CYS A 143 -39.30 -5.33 7.38
N PRO A 144 -39.99 -6.12 8.24
CA PRO A 144 -41.17 -6.83 7.80
C PRO A 144 -42.23 -5.82 7.36
N GLU A 145 -42.95 -6.14 6.27
CA GLU A 145 -44.09 -5.39 5.75
C GLU A 145 -45.10 -5.08 6.88
N GLY A 146 -44.99 -3.89 7.45
CA GLY A 146 -45.85 -3.39 8.49
C GLY A 146 -46.28 -1.99 8.13
N LYS A 147 -47.45 -1.89 7.48
CA LYS A 147 -48.14 -0.65 7.13
C LYS A 147 -48.12 0.35 8.30
N GLY A 148 -47.79 1.60 8.02
CA GLY A 148 -48.10 2.74 8.89
C GLY A 148 -46.99 3.78 9.03
N GLU A 149 -47.31 4.99 8.59
CA GLU A 149 -46.55 6.25 8.65
C GLU A 149 -45.35 6.38 7.69
N GLU A 150 -45.72 6.93 6.54
CA GLU A 150 -44.93 7.39 5.41
C GLU A 150 -43.96 8.54 5.81
N ASP A 151 -42.91 8.68 5.01
CA ASP A 151 -42.04 9.86 4.84
C ASP A 151 -40.79 10.13 5.70
N THR A 152 -40.59 9.57 6.91
CA THR A 152 -39.39 9.92 7.71
C THR A 152 -38.29 8.86 7.80
N LYS A 153 -38.60 7.59 7.55
CA LYS A 153 -37.63 6.48 7.70
C LYS A 153 -36.81 6.21 6.43
N GLU A 154 -37.39 6.44 5.26
CA GLU A 154 -36.68 6.32 3.98
C GLU A 154 -35.69 7.48 3.78
N THR A 155 -36.04 8.69 4.24
CA THR A 155 -35.24 9.90 4.06
C THR A 155 -33.90 9.85 4.78
N GLY A 156 -33.84 9.35 6.02
CA GLY A 156 -32.59 9.28 6.79
C GLY A 156 -31.53 8.37 6.17
N LEU A 157 -31.94 7.20 5.69
CA LEU A 157 -31.03 6.23 5.05
C LEU A 157 -30.62 6.68 3.65
N LEU A 158 -31.55 7.26 2.88
CA LEU A 158 -31.27 7.84 1.56
C LEU A 158 -30.30 9.01 1.66
N ILE A 159 -30.46 9.91 2.63
CA ILE A 159 -29.55 11.05 2.83
C ILE A 159 -28.15 10.58 3.27
N TRP A 160 -28.07 9.63 4.20
CA TRP A 160 -26.77 9.10 4.66
C TRP A 160 -26.03 8.35 3.57
N SER A 161 -26.75 7.60 2.73
CA SER A 161 -26.17 6.91 1.58
C SER A 161 -25.58 7.92 0.59
N LYS A 162 -26.33 8.96 0.17
CA LYS A 162 -25.85 9.95 -0.81
C LYS A 162 -24.63 10.74 -0.33
N CYS A 163 -24.62 11.20 0.91
CA CYS A 163 -23.46 11.90 1.48
C CYS A 163 -22.27 10.95 1.69
N GLY A 164 -22.52 9.70 2.09
CA GLY A 164 -21.49 8.68 2.25
C GLY A 164 -20.78 8.34 0.94
N TYR A 165 -21.52 8.17 -0.16
CA TYR A 165 -20.93 7.92 -1.48
C TYR A 165 -20.07 9.10 -1.96
N CYS A 166 -20.55 10.33 -1.79
CA CYS A 166 -19.80 11.52 -2.18
C CYS A 166 -18.50 11.66 -1.38
N LEU A 167 -18.55 11.51 -0.05
CA LEU A 167 -17.37 11.56 0.80
C LEU A 167 -16.38 10.43 0.47
N TRP A 168 -16.88 9.22 0.18
CA TRP A 168 -16.05 8.09 -0.21
C TRP A 168 -15.37 8.30 -1.56
N GLY A 169 -16.10 8.85 -2.54
CA GLY A 169 -15.53 9.21 -3.84
C GLY A 169 -14.42 10.25 -3.72
N ILE A 170 -14.61 11.27 -2.87
CA ILE A 170 -13.57 12.26 -2.56
C ILE A 170 -12.37 11.59 -1.90
N ALA A 171 -12.59 10.68 -0.94
CA ALA A 171 -11.50 9.96 -0.28
C ALA A 171 -10.68 9.14 -1.29
N ILE A 172 -11.33 8.38 -2.18
CA ILE A 172 -10.64 7.62 -3.24
C ILE A 172 -9.85 8.55 -4.16
N LEU A 173 -10.44 9.67 -4.57
CA LEU A 173 -9.76 10.66 -5.42
C LEU A 173 -8.51 11.23 -4.74
N VAL A 174 -8.61 11.60 -3.46
CA VAL A 174 -7.48 12.11 -2.68
C VAL A 174 -6.38 11.06 -2.56
N PHE A 175 -6.73 9.81 -2.22
CA PHE A 175 -5.77 8.71 -2.16
C PHE A 175 -5.09 8.47 -3.51
N TYR A 176 -5.85 8.45 -4.59
CA TYR A 176 -5.33 8.30 -5.95
C TYR A 176 -4.30 9.38 -6.31
N VAL A 177 -4.63 10.65 -6.06
CA VAL A 177 -3.72 11.78 -6.35
C VAL A 177 -2.48 11.71 -5.47
N ILE A 178 -2.62 11.41 -4.17
CA ILE A 178 -1.47 11.21 -3.28
C ILE A 178 -0.57 10.10 -3.84
N GLY A 179 -1.13 8.98 -4.29
CA GLY A 179 -0.35 7.89 -4.87
C GLY A 179 0.51 8.30 -6.06
N ILE A 180 -0.05 9.09 -6.97
CA ILE A 180 0.71 9.63 -8.12
C ILE A 180 1.83 10.56 -7.64
N VAL A 181 1.51 11.50 -6.75
CA VAL A 181 2.49 12.47 -6.23
C VAL A 181 3.63 11.74 -5.52
N GLN A 182 3.31 10.71 -4.73
CA GLN A 182 4.32 9.94 -4.02
C GLN A 182 5.26 9.21 -4.98
N MET A 183 4.75 8.61 -6.05
CA MET A 183 5.60 7.93 -7.06
C MET A 183 6.36 8.88 -7.97
N ALA A 184 5.87 10.11 -8.17
CA ALA A 184 6.54 11.14 -8.95
C ALA A 184 7.61 11.90 -8.15
N THR A 185 7.63 11.76 -6.82
CA THR A 185 8.57 12.50 -5.95
C THR A 185 9.80 11.63 -5.63
N PRO A 186 11.02 12.08 -5.95
CA PRO A 186 12.23 11.31 -5.69
C PRO A 186 12.46 11.10 -4.20
N GLY A 187 12.80 9.86 -3.83
CA GLY A 187 13.12 9.45 -2.46
C GLY A 187 11.92 9.34 -1.50
N LEU A 188 10.70 9.59 -1.95
CA LEU A 188 9.51 9.53 -1.08
C LEU A 188 8.95 8.11 -0.94
N VAL A 189 9.06 7.30 -2.00
CA VAL A 189 8.62 5.91 -2.02
C VAL A 189 9.84 5.01 -2.12
N ILE A 190 9.87 4.02 -1.24
CA ILE A 190 10.81 2.91 -1.26
C ILE A 190 10.11 1.66 -1.82
N ASP A 191 10.85 0.88 -2.60
CA ASP A 191 10.42 -0.42 -3.09
C ASP A 191 10.32 -1.47 -1.96
N GLY A 192 9.91 -2.68 -2.32
CA GLY A 192 9.80 -3.80 -1.39
C GLY A 192 11.11 -4.23 -0.74
N ASP A 193 12.25 -3.86 -1.33
CA ASP A 193 13.61 -4.14 -0.84
C ASP A 193 14.18 -2.98 0.00
N GLY A 194 13.41 -1.90 0.17
CA GLY A 194 13.76 -0.73 0.99
C GLY A 194 14.55 0.35 0.24
N CYS A 195 14.66 0.23 -1.08
CA CYS A 195 15.44 1.13 -1.93
C CYS A 195 14.59 2.22 -2.58
N PRO A 196 15.12 3.45 -2.70
CA PRO A 196 14.39 4.53 -3.36
C PRO A 196 14.26 4.26 -4.86
N LEU A 197 13.17 4.74 -5.45
CA LEU A 197 12.96 4.64 -6.90
C LEU A 197 14.04 5.40 -7.67
N ILE A 198 14.47 4.81 -8.79
CA ILE A 198 15.46 5.39 -9.71
C ILE A 198 14.71 6.28 -10.71
N PHE A 199 15.11 7.55 -10.82
CA PHE A 199 14.53 8.57 -11.72
C PHE A 199 15.41 8.82 -12.94
#